data_AF-A0A352EWH8-F1
#
_entry.id   AF-A0A352EWH8-F1
#
_cell.length_a   1.000
_cell.length_b   1.000
_cell.length_c   1.000
_cell.angle_alpha   90.00
_cell.angle_beta   90.00
_cell.angle_gamma   90.00
#
_symmetry.space_group_name_H-M   'P 1'
#
loop_
_entity.id
_entity.type
_entity.pdbx_description
1 polymer ?
#
loop_
_entity_poly.entity_id
_entity_poly.type
_entity_poly.pdbx_seq_one_letter_code
_entity_poly.pdbx_strand_id
1 'polypeptide(L)'
;MLKKREGGFTLIELVITITVMTIMTMGIIPLVKLSVKRQKEQQLRDALREVRTAIDEFHRDTVGSTCPTPTAGVVDPRSKVMISDCTIFGVDNPDHYPPDLDILVSGVNVVPRPIFAGVPQTSTKKKVYLRSIPIDPITGKAEWELSSCYDSPGSGSWGGENVFDVRSKSKDTAMNGEKYSDW
;
A
#
# COMPACT_ATOMS: atom_id res chain seq x y z
N MET A 1 70.48 4.10 11.04
CA MET A 1 69.07 3.70 10.78
C MET A 1 68.70 2.60 11.78
N LEU A 2 67.95 2.93 12.83
CA LEU A 2 67.51 1.94 13.81
C LEU A 2 66.31 1.18 13.24
N LYS A 3 66.49 -0.12 12.99
CA LYS A 3 65.46 -1.04 12.52
C LYS A 3 64.43 -1.24 13.63
N LYS A 4 63.26 -0.61 13.49
CA LYS A 4 62.13 -0.75 14.40
C LYS A 4 61.72 -2.23 14.42
N ARG A 5 61.84 -2.89 15.57
CA ARG A 5 61.30 -4.24 15.76
C ARG A 5 59.78 -4.14 15.72
N GLU A 6 59.16 -4.77 14.73
CA GLU A 6 57.72 -4.98 14.71
C GLU A 6 57.39 -6.05 15.75
N GLY A 7 56.60 -5.68 16.77
CA GLY A 7 56.13 -6.62 17.79
C GLY A 7 54.99 -7.47 17.23
N GLY A 8 55.05 -8.79 17.43
CA GLY A 8 53.96 -9.70 17.11
C GLY A 8 52.90 -9.74 18.22
N PHE A 9 51.66 -10.09 17.86
CA PHE A 9 50.55 -10.26 18.80
C PHE A 9 50.72 -11.50 19.68
N THR A 10 50.35 -11.39 20.95
CA THR A 10 50.41 -12.53 21.89
C THR A 10 49.12 -13.35 21.84
N LEU A 11 49.20 -14.67 22.12
CA LEU A 11 48.01 -15.53 22.21
C LEU A 11 47.00 -15.02 23.24
N ILE A 12 47.48 -14.41 24.34
CA ILE A 12 46.60 -13.88 25.39
C ILE A 12 45.83 -12.63 24.93
N GLU A 13 46.46 -11.76 24.15
CA GLU A 13 45.81 -10.60 23.54
C GLU A 13 44.73 -11.03 22.55
N LEU A 14 44.99 -12.07 21.76
CA LEU A 14 43.97 -12.68 20.90
C LEU A 14 42.79 -13.23 21.71
N VAL A 15 43.04 -13.95 22.81
CA VAL A 15 41.97 -14.51 23.65
C VAL A 15 41.14 -13.41 24.36
N ILE A 16 41.78 -12.34 24.84
CA ILE A 16 41.09 -11.22 25.49
C ILE A 16 40.23 -10.45 24.48
N THR A 17 40.74 -10.20 23.28
CA THR A 17 40.01 -9.46 22.25
C THR A 17 38.79 -10.22 21.74
N ILE A 18 38.92 -11.52 21.46
CA ILE A 18 37.76 -12.33 21.03
C ILE A 18 36.72 -12.44 22.16
N THR A 19 37.13 -12.57 23.42
CA THR A 19 36.18 -12.64 24.55
C THR A 19 35.42 -11.33 24.71
N VAL A 20 36.08 -10.18 24.64
CA VAL A 20 35.40 -8.86 24.70
C VAL A 20 34.43 -8.69 23.52
N MET A 21 34.83 -9.06 22.30
CA MET A 21 33.96 -8.96 21.12
C MET A 21 32.71 -9.83 21.25
N THR A 22 32.86 -11.07 21.73
CA THR A 22 31.71 -11.97 21.89
C THR A 22 30.67 -11.42 22.87
N ILE A 23 31.12 -10.88 24.01
CA ILE A 23 30.23 -10.28 25.03
C ILE A 23 29.50 -9.06 24.45
N MET A 24 30.21 -8.17 23.75
CA MET A 24 29.58 -7.00 23.13
C MET A 24 28.54 -7.40 22.09
N THR A 25 28.83 -8.40 21.27
CA THR A 25 27.93 -8.82 20.17
C THR A 25 26.59 -9.33 20.70
N MET A 26 26.59 -10.07 21.81
CA MET A 26 25.37 -10.59 22.44
C MET A 26 24.43 -9.47 22.91
N GLY A 27 24.97 -8.35 23.41
CA GLY A 27 24.17 -7.22 23.91
C GLY A 27 23.40 -6.45 22.83
N ILE A 28 23.87 -6.47 21.57
CA ILE A 28 23.34 -5.59 20.50
C ILE A 28 22.12 -6.19 19.77
N ILE A 29 22.01 -7.53 19.68
CA ILE A 29 20.95 -8.24 18.94
C ILE A 29 19.52 -7.77 19.26
N PRO A 30 19.08 -7.63 20.53
CA PRO A 30 17.69 -7.25 20.83
C PRO A 30 17.32 -5.86 20.31
N LEU A 31 18.28 -4.94 20.24
CA LEU A 31 18.06 -3.57 19.73
C LEU A 31 17.82 -3.58 18.21
N VAL A 32 18.59 -4.38 17.48
CA VAL A 32 18.45 -4.50 16.02
C VAL A 32 17.08 -5.08 15.64
N LYS A 33 16.62 -6.12 16.35
CA LYS A 33 15.30 -6.73 16.09
C LYS A 33 14.15 -5.72 16.27
N LEU A 34 14.22 -4.86 17.28
CA LEU A 34 13.22 -3.82 17.52
C LEU A 34 13.26 -2.74 16.44
N SER A 35 14.46 -2.34 16.01
CA SER A 35 14.64 -1.36 14.94
C SER A 35 14.05 -1.85 13.61
N VAL A 36 14.35 -3.10 13.23
CA VAL A 36 13.82 -3.72 12.01
C VAL A 36 12.29 -3.85 12.09
N LYS A 37 11.73 -4.25 13.24
CA LYS A 37 10.27 -4.32 13.41
C LYS A 37 9.64 -2.95 13.18
N ARG A 38 10.14 -1.90 13.82
CA ARG A 38 9.63 -0.53 13.66
C ARG A 38 9.71 -0.02 12.22
N GLN A 39 10.80 -0.34 11.51
CA GLN A 39 10.94 -0.01 10.09
C GLN A 39 9.88 -0.71 9.23
N LYS A 40 9.65 -2.01 9.46
CA LYS A 40 8.60 -2.76 8.75
C LYS A 40 7.21 -2.20 9.04
N GLU A 41 6.91 -1.82 10.28
CA GLU A 41 5.63 -1.20 10.63
C GLU A 41 5.42 0.15 9.92
N GLN A 42 6.48 0.96 9.80
CA GLN A 42 6.41 2.22 9.06
C GLN A 42 6.17 1.97 7.56
N GLN A 43 6.92 1.05 6.96
CA GLN A 43 6.73 0.66 5.57
C GLN A 43 5.32 0.11 5.31
N LEU A 44 4.76 -0.65 6.26
CA LEU A 44 3.40 -1.17 6.14
C LEU A 44 2.38 -0.04 6.09
N ARG A 45 2.51 0.95 6.98
CA ARG A 45 1.62 2.12 7.00
C ARG A 45 1.74 2.95 5.72
N ASP A 46 2.95 3.11 5.21
CA ASP A 46 3.19 3.82 3.95
C ASP A 46 2.57 3.07 2.77
N ALA A 47 2.73 1.75 2.70
CA ALA A 47 2.13 0.90 1.66
C ALA A 47 0.59 0.91 1.71
N LEU A 48 0.00 0.75 2.90
CA LEU A 48 -1.45 0.82 3.07
C LEU A 48 -2.00 2.20 2.66
N ARG A 49 -1.29 3.27 3.02
CA ARG A 49 -1.66 4.63 2.61
C ARG A 49 -1.58 4.81 1.10
N GLU A 50 -0.56 4.28 0.44
CA GLU A 50 -0.41 4.33 -1.02
C GLU A 50 -1.61 3.67 -1.71
N VAL A 51 -1.97 2.45 -1.31
CA VAL A 51 -3.09 1.71 -1.90
C VAL A 51 -4.43 2.39 -1.62
N ARG A 52 -4.71 2.79 -0.37
CA ARG A 52 -5.95 3.51 -0.01
C ARG A 52 -6.08 4.83 -0.78
N THR A 53 -4.99 5.58 -0.92
CA THR A 53 -5.01 6.82 -1.72
C THR A 53 -5.34 6.55 -3.19
N ALA A 54 -4.84 5.45 -3.75
CA ALA A 54 -5.15 5.04 -5.13
C ALA A 54 -6.63 4.65 -5.28
N ILE A 55 -7.20 3.94 -4.31
CA ILE A 55 -8.63 3.60 -4.26
C ILE A 55 -9.48 4.88 -4.17
N ASP A 56 -9.13 5.79 -3.26
CA ASP A 56 -9.83 7.08 -3.10
C ASP A 56 -9.76 7.92 -4.38
N GLU A 57 -8.64 7.92 -5.09
CA GLU A 57 -8.48 8.63 -6.36
C GLU A 57 -9.33 7.99 -7.47
N PHE A 58 -9.39 6.66 -7.52
CA PHE A 58 -10.26 5.94 -8.46
C PHE A 58 -11.72 6.28 -8.20
N HIS A 59 -12.19 6.12 -6.96
CA HIS A 59 -13.58 6.41 -6.59
C HIS A 59 -13.94 7.89 -6.87
N ARG A 60 -13.00 8.81 -6.65
CA ARG A 60 -13.21 10.22 -6.99
C ARG A 60 -13.41 10.47 -8.49
N ASP A 61 -12.73 9.72 -9.35
CA ASP A 61 -12.89 9.82 -10.80
C ASP A 61 -14.16 9.08 -11.29
N THR A 62 -14.71 8.14 -10.51
CA THR A 62 -16.01 7.52 -10.79
C THR A 62 -17.19 8.34 -10.31
N VAL A 63 -17.03 9.12 -9.24
CA VAL A 63 -18.09 10.02 -8.77
C VAL A 63 -18.40 11.06 -9.85
N GLY A 64 -19.65 11.06 -10.31
CA GLY A 64 -20.12 11.89 -11.41
C GLY A 64 -19.73 11.39 -12.81
N SER A 65 -19.03 10.26 -12.94
CA SER A 65 -18.96 9.52 -14.21
C SER A 65 -20.31 8.84 -14.39
N THR A 66 -21.15 9.41 -15.24
CA THR A 66 -22.50 8.90 -15.46
C THR A 66 -22.50 8.01 -16.70
N CYS A 67 -22.24 6.75 -16.44
CA CYS A 67 -22.62 5.65 -17.29
C CYS A 67 -24.15 5.44 -17.13
N PRO A 68 -25.03 5.61 -18.14
CA PRO A 68 -24.86 6.02 -19.55
C PRO A 68 -25.38 7.43 -19.88
N THR A 69 -25.82 8.23 -18.90
CA THR A 69 -26.50 9.52 -19.16
C THR A 69 -25.79 10.66 -18.46
N PRO A 70 -25.17 11.63 -19.18
CA PRO A 70 -24.38 12.72 -18.61
C PRO A 70 -25.24 13.70 -17.81
N THR A 71 -25.65 13.32 -16.61
CA THR A 71 -26.25 14.23 -15.66
C THR A 71 -25.12 14.88 -14.89
N ALA A 72 -25.12 16.21 -14.83
CA ALA A 72 -24.18 17.01 -14.07
C ALA A 72 -24.32 16.70 -12.57
N GLY A 73 -23.72 15.59 -12.14
CA GLY A 73 -23.60 15.20 -10.75
C GLY A 73 -22.60 16.10 -10.02
N VAL A 74 -22.61 16.03 -8.70
CA VAL A 74 -21.68 16.75 -7.82
C VAL A 74 -20.25 16.49 -8.30
N VAL A 75 -19.59 17.56 -8.75
CA VAL A 75 -18.22 17.50 -9.24
C VAL A 75 -17.30 17.77 -8.07
N ASP A 76 -16.47 16.79 -7.75
CA ASP A 76 -15.36 16.99 -6.82
C ASP A 76 -14.30 17.87 -7.50
N PRO A 77 -13.94 19.06 -6.93
CA PRO A 77 -12.99 19.99 -7.58
C PRO A 77 -11.58 19.41 -7.79
N ARG A 78 -11.26 18.32 -7.09
CA ARG A 78 -9.98 17.61 -7.20
C ARG A 78 -9.93 16.64 -8.38
N SER A 79 -11.08 16.18 -8.89
CA SER A 79 -11.13 15.28 -10.04
C SER A 79 -11.00 16.09 -11.33
N LYS A 80 -10.00 15.73 -12.15
CA LYS A 80 -9.78 16.37 -13.47
C LYS A 80 -10.27 15.50 -14.62
N VAL A 81 -10.52 14.24 -14.34
CA VAL A 81 -10.91 13.22 -15.30
C VAL A 81 -12.11 12.46 -14.75
N MET A 82 -12.79 11.74 -15.63
CA MET A 82 -13.87 10.83 -15.28
C MET A 82 -13.67 9.52 -16.05
N ILE A 83 -14.02 8.41 -15.41
CA ILE A 83 -13.93 7.09 -16.04
C ILE A 83 -14.96 7.02 -17.18
N SER A 84 -14.52 6.61 -18.37
CA SER A 84 -15.39 6.45 -19.54
C SER A 84 -15.83 5.00 -19.76
N ASP A 85 -15.11 4.04 -19.20
CA ASP A 85 -15.41 2.63 -19.36
C ASP A 85 -16.42 2.16 -18.31
N CYS A 86 -17.68 2.06 -18.75
CA CYS A 86 -18.81 1.70 -17.92
C CYS A 86 -18.95 0.19 -17.68
N THR A 87 -18.19 -0.63 -18.40
CA THR A 87 -18.29 -2.09 -18.31
C THR A 87 -17.60 -2.67 -17.08
N ILE A 88 -16.77 -1.85 -16.42
CA ILE A 88 -16.01 -2.20 -15.22
C ILE A 88 -16.93 -2.31 -13.99
N PHE A 89 -18.10 -1.67 -14.01
CA PHE A 89 -19.05 -1.67 -12.91
C PHE A 89 -20.17 -2.67 -13.16
N GLY A 90 -20.26 -3.69 -12.30
CA GLY A 90 -21.40 -4.61 -12.25
C GLY A 90 -22.60 -3.99 -11.53
N VAL A 91 -23.78 -4.59 -11.69
CA VAL A 91 -25.01 -4.19 -10.98
C VAL A 91 -24.88 -4.32 -9.45
N ASP A 92 -23.98 -5.19 -9.00
CA ASP A 92 -23.73 -5.47 -7.58
C ASP A 92 -22.79 -4.43 -6.93
N ASN A 93 -22.24 -3.50 -7.71
CA ASN A 93 -21.34 -2.44 -7.24
C ASN A 93 -21.89 -1.03 -7.56
N PRO A 94 -23.01 -0.62 -6.92
CA PRO A 94 -23.63 0.68 -7.18
C PRO A 94 -22.79 1.87 -6.69
N ASP A 95 -21.86 1.64 -5.75
CA ASP A 95 -20.95 2.68 -5.24
C ASP A 95 -19.75 2.94 -6.17
N HIS A 96 -19.57 2.14 -7.23
CA HIS A 96 -18.51 2.30 -8.23
C HIS A 96 -17.09 2.41 -7.64
N TYR A 97 -16.81 1.65 -6.58
CA TYR A 97 -15.44 1.38 -6.15
C TYR A 97 -14.75 0.44 -7.16
N PRO A 98 -13.42 0.32 -7.14
CA PRO A 98 -12.71 -0.64 -7.99
C PRO A 98 -13.24 -2.07 -7.76
N PRO A 99 -13.52 -2.86 -8.81
CA PRO A 99 -13.89 -4.27 -8.62
C PRO A 99 -12.71 -5.09 -8.05
N ASP A 100 -11.49 -4.82 -8.51
CA ASP A 100 -10.27 -5.51 -8.11
C ASP A 100 -9.09 -4.55 -7.98
N LEU A 101 -8.07 -4.91 -7.19
CA LEU A 101 -6.82 -4.13 -7.09
C LEU A 101 -6.04 -4.08 -8.41
N ASP A 102 -6.17 -5.11 -9.24
CA ASP A 102 -5.43 -5.17 -10.52
C ASP A 102 -5.88 -4.06 -11.48
N ILE A 103 -7.14 -3.62 -11.40
CA ILE A 103 -7.66 -2.54 -12.25
C ILE A 103 -6.89 -1.21 -12.03
N LEU A 104 -6.37 -1.01 -10.81
CA LEU A 104 -5.62 0.18 -10.44
C LEU A 104 -4.23 0.21 -11.10
N VAL A 105 -3.65 -0.97 -11.36
CA VAL A 105 -2.34 -1.12 -12.01
C VAL A 105 -2.49 -1.23 -13.52
N SER A 106 -3.46 -2.01 -13.99
CA SER A 106 -3.76 -2.11 -15.42
C SER A 106 -4.12 -0.73 -15.95
N GLY A 107 -4.88 0.05 -15.18
CA GLY A 107 -5.37 1.37 -15.52
C GLY A 107 -6.64 1.33 -16.36
N VAL A 108 -7.39 2.43 -16.31
CA VAL A 108 -8.73 2.56 -16.89
C VAL A 108 -8.78 3.71 -17.90
N ASN A 109 -9.66 3.57 -18.90
CA ASN A 109 -9.91 4.64 -19.85
C ASN A 109 -10.66 5.79 -19.18
N VAL A 110 -10.05 6.96 -19.20
CA VAL A 110 -10.61 8.20 -18.67
C VAL A 110 -10.71 9.25 -19.76
N VAL A 111 -11.68 10.13 -19.62
CA VAL A 111 -11.80 11.36 -20.39
C VAL A 111 -11.62 12.55 -19.43
N PRO A 112 -11.13 13.71 -19.88
CA PRO A 112 -11.18 14.93 -19.08
C PRO A 112 -12.57 15.15 -18.47
N ARG A 113 -12.70 15.91 -17.39
CA ARG A 113 -14.03 16.30 -16.90
C ARG A 113 -14.49 17.55 -17.64
N PRO A 114 -15.74 17.61 -18.16
CA PRO A 114 -16.18 18.77 -18.92
C PRO A 114 -16.40 19.95 -17.95
N ILE A 115 -15.92 21.13 -18.35
CA ILE A 115 -16.14 22.37 -17.57
C ILE A 115 -17.60 22.84 -17.69
N PHE A 116 -18.25 22.50 -18.82
CA PHE A 116 -19.64 22.83 -19.11
C PHE A 116 -20.43 21.57 -19.46
N ALA A 117 -21.65 21.46 -18.95
CA ALA A 117 -22.55 20.34 -19.29
C ALA A 117 -22.81 20.30 -20.81
N GLY A 118 -22.86 19.09 -21.39
CA GLY A 118 -23.16 18.88 -22.81
C GLY A 118 -21.98 18.96 -23.78
N VAL A 119 -20.73 19.09 -23.30
CA VAL A 119 -19.54 19.01 -24.15
C VAL A 119 -19.16 17.55 -24.38
N PRO A 120 -19.24 17.02 -25.62
CA PRO A 120 -18.83 15.66 -25.92
C PRO A 120 -17.31 15.53 -25.81
N GLN A 121 -16.85 14.45 -25.19
CA GLN A 121 -15.43 14.16 -25.03
C GLN A 121 -15.05 12.89 -25.77
N THR A 122 -14.06 13.01 -26.63
CA THR A 122 -13.64 11.94 -27.55
C THR A 122 -12.21 11.46 -27.31
N SER A 123 -11.42 12.16 -26.49
CA SER A 123 -10.04 11.76 -26.18
C SER A 123 -9.99 10.88 -24.94
N THR A 124 -10.14 9.56 -25.13
CA THR A 124 -9.88 8.58 -24.08
C THR A 124 -8.37 8.43 -23.86
N LYS A 125 -7.92 8.55 -22.62
CA LYS A 125 -6.56 8.23 -22.21
C LYS A 125 -6.60 7.18 -21.11
N LYS A 126 -5.62 6.28 -21.11
CA LYS A 126 -5.47 5.32 -20.02
C LYS A 126 -4.84 6.00 -18.81
N LYS A 127 -5.51 5.98 -17.66
CA LYS A 127 -4.98 6.45 -16.38
C LYS A 127 -4.68 5.24 -15.50
N VAL A 128 -3.45 5.21 -14.98
CA VAL A 128 -2.98 4.21 -14.01
C VAL A 128 -2.98 4.88 -12.64
N TYR A 129 -3.59 4.25 -11.64
CA TYR A 129 -3.70 4.77 -10.27
C TYR A 129 -2.56 4.27 -9.38
N LEU A 130 -2.07 3.05 -9.63
CA LEU A 130 -1.01 2.43 -8.85
C LEU A 130 0.12 1.96 -9.77
N ARG A 131 1.38 2.24 -9.40
CA ARG A 131 2.54 1.83 -10.22
C ARG A 131 2.77 0.31 -10.20
N SER A 132 2.49 -0.30 -9.05
CA SER A 132 2.55 -1.74 -8.79
C SER A 132 1.90 -2.01 -7.44
N ILE A 133 1.31 -3.20 -7.25
CA ILE A 133 0.80 -3.59 -5.93
C ILE A 133 1.98 -3.74 -4.97
N PRO A 134 2.04 -2.97 -3.86
CA PRO A 134 3.14 -3.05 -2.92
C PRO A 134 3.12 -4.40 -2.20
N ILE A 135 4.31 -4.83 -1.78
CA ILE A 135 4.51 -6.03 -0.96
C ILE A 135 4.29 -5.65 0.50
N ASP A 136 3.49 -6.43 1.23
CA ASP A 136 3.36 -6.28 2.68
C ASP A 136 4.71 -6.62 3.34
N PRO A 137 5.36 -5.67 4.06
CA PRO A 137 6.69 -5.88 4.66
C PRO A 137 6.68 -6.82 5.87
N ILE A 138 5.50 -7.13 6.42
CA ILE A 138 5.33 -8.10 7.50
C ILE A 138 5.24 -9.51 6.93
N THR A 139 4.33 -9.75 5.98
CA THR A 139 4.13 -11.09 5.38
C THR A 139 5.10 -11.41 4.25
N GLY A 140 5.71 -10.40 3.63
CA GLY A 140 6.62 -10.52 2.49
C GLY A 140 5.93 -10.83 1.17
N LYS A 141 4.59 -10.71 1.10
CA LYS A 141 3.80 -11.00 -0.11
C LYS A 141 2.98 -9.78 -0.54
N ALA A 142 2.71 -9.65 -1.83
CA ALA A 142 1.77 -8.65 -2.37
C ALA A 142 0.31 -9.11 -2.23
N GLU A 143 -0.02 -9.75 -1.11
CA GLU A 143 -1.36 -10.26 -0.82
C GLU A 143 -1.97 -9.48 0.33
N TRP A 144 -3.06 -8.79 0.03
CA TRP A 144 -3.78 -7.97 0.99
C TRP A 144 -5.15 -8.54 1.30
N GLU A 145 -5.65 -8.29 2.51
CA GLU A 145 -7.05 -8.56 2.85
C GLU A 145 -7.89 -7.41 2.29
N LEU A 146 -8.85 -7.74 1.43
CA LEU A 146 -9.75 -6.77 0.83
C LEU A 146 -11.04 -6.71 1.64
N SER A 147 -11.67 -5.54 1.66
CA SER A 147 -12.99 -5.34 2.27
C SER A 147 -13.85 -4.55 1.30
N SER A 148 -15.10 -4.98 1.10
CA SER A 148 -16.09 -4.20 0.38
C SER A 148 -16.74 -3.18 1.31
N CYS A 149 -17.41 -2.17 0.75
CA CYS A 149 -18.17 -1.19 1.53
C CYS A 149 -19.42 -1.78 2.22
N TYR A 150 -19.83 -3.00 1.84
CA TYR A 150 -20.99 -3.70 2.39
C TYR A 150 -20.60 -4.73 3.46
N ASP A 151 -19.32 -5.04 3.59
CA ASP A 151 -18.83 -5.98 4.58
C ASP A 151 -18.99 -5.43 6.01
N SER A 152 -19.30 -6.32 6.96
CA SER A 152 -19.36 -5.95 8.37
C SER A 152 -17.97 -5.54 8.87
N PRO A 153 -17.85 -4.47 9.69
CA PRO A 153 -16.57 -4.05 10.24
C PRO A 153 -15.86 -5.21 10.96
N GLY A 154 -14.65 -5.56 10.51
CA GLY A 154 -13.83 -6.61 11.11
C GLY A 154 -14.23 -8.06 10.77
N SER A 155 -15.08 -8.30 9.76
CA SER A 155 -15.47 -9.65 9.33
C SER A 155 -14.31 -10.50 8.80
N GLY A 156 -13.20 -9.88 8.38
CA GLY A 156 -12.04 -10.55 7.79
C GLY A 156 -12.37 -11.35 6.51
N SER A 157 -13.51 -11.06 5.89
CA SER A 157 -14.02 -11.74 4.70
C SER A 157 -14.44 -10.69 3.70
N TRP A 158 -14.04 -10.88 2.46
CA TRP A 158 -14.36 -9.99 1.35
C TRP A 158 -15.62 -10.47 0.64
N GLY A 159 -16.64 -9.60 0.51
CA GLY A 159 -17.88 -9.90 -0.22
C GLY A 159 -17.71 -10.02 -1.74
N GLY A 160 -16.63 -9.46 -2.30
CA GLY A 160 -16.30 -9.58 -3.73
C GLY A 160 -17.01 -8.58 -4.64
N GLU A 161 -17.82 -7.67 -4.10
CA GLU A 161 -18.55 -6.66 -4.88
C GLU A 161 -17.63 -5.52 -5.34
N ASN A 162 -16.75 -5.07 -4.44
CA ASN A 162 -15.77 -4.03 -4.69
C ASN A 162 -14.64 -4.02 -3.66
N VAL A 163 -13.60 -3.25 -3.94
CA VAL A 163 -12.48 -2.97 -3.03
C VAL A 163 -12.65 -1.57 -2.46
N PHE A 164 -13.14 -1.49 -1.23
CA PHE A 164 -13.29 -0.26 -0.46
C PHE A 164 -12.06 -0.01 0.43
N ASP A 165 -11.61 -1.04 1.15
CA ASP A 165 -10.47 -0.96 2.04
C ASP A 165 -9.54 -2.18 1.87
N VAL A 166 -8.29 -1.99 2.29
CA VAL A 166 -7.20 -2.95 2.18
C VAL A 166 -6.47 -3.01 3.52
N ARG A 167 -6.25 -4.23 4.03
CA ARG A 167 -5.59 -4.48 5.32
C ARG A 167 -4.50 -5.55 5.18
N SER A 168 -3.59 -5.61 6.14
CA SER A 168 -2.55 -6.66 6.15
C SER A 168 -3.18 -8.01 6.48
N LYS A 169 -2.76 -9.06 5.76
CA LYS A 169 -3.11 -10.45 6.09
C LYS A 169 -2.33 -11.02 7.29
N SER A 170 -1.44 -10.23 7.90
CA SER A 170 -0.62 -10.71 9.01
C SER A 170 -1.46 -10.95 10.27
N LYS A 171 -1.19 -12.07 10.94
CA LYS A 171 -1.75 -12.41 12.26
C LYS A 171 -0.92 -11.86 13.42
N ASP A 172 0.19 -11.21 13.12
CA ASP A 172 1.09 -10.66 14.12
C ASP A 172 0.53 -9.38 14.75
N THR A 173 1.06 -9.07 15.92
CA THR A 173 0.73 -7.86 16.68
C THR A 173 1.84 -6.84 16.56
N ALA A 174 1.46 -5.60 16.34
CA ALA A 174 2.33 -4.46 16.30
C ALA A 174 2.93 -4.14 17.68
N MET A 175 3.91 -3.24 17.69
CA MET A 175 4.55 -2.77 18.92
C MET A 175 3.60 -2.04 19.87
N ASN A 176 2.49 -1.49 19.38
CA ASN A 176 1.47 -0.81 20.19
C ASN A 176 0.38 -1.76 20.75
N GLY A 177 0.44 -3.06 20.43
CA GLY A 177 -0.55 -4.05 20.89
C GLY A 177 -1.75 -4.27 19.96
N GLU A 178 -1.88 -3.50 18.88
CA GLU A 178 -2.90 -3.72 17.84
C GLU A 178 -2.48 -4.81 16.86
N LYS A 179 -3.44 -5.51 16.24
CA LYS A 179 -3.13 -6.46 15.18
C LYS A 179 -2.89 -5.71 13.87
N TYR A 180 -1.99 -6.23 13.03
CA TYR A 180 -1.80 -5.65 11.70
C TYR A 180 -3.03 -5.79 10.79
N SER A 181 -3.89 -6.77 11.06
CA SER A 181 -5.18 -6.91 10.38
C SER A 181 -6.16 -5.77 10.66
N ASP A 182 -5.92 -4.97 11.71
CA ASP A 182 -6.79 -3.85 12.10
C ASP A 182 -6.28 -2.51 11.52
N TRP A 183 -5.15 -2.53 10.79
CA TRP A 183 -4.46 -1.36 10.26
C TRP A 183 -4.86 -0.99 8.84
#